data_AF-A0AAD7LB40-F1
#
_entry.id   AF-A0AAD7LB40-F1
#
_cell.length_a   1.000
_cell.length_b   1.000
_cell.length_c   1.000
_cell.angle_alpha   90.00
_cell.angle_beta   90.00
_cell.angle_gamma   90.00
#
_symmetry.space_group_name_H-M   'P 1'
#
loop_
_entity.id
_entity.type
_entity.pdbx_description
1 polymer ?
#
loop_
_entity_poly.entity_id
_entity_poly.type
_entity_poly.pdbx_seq_one_letter_code
_entity_poly.pdbx_strand_id
1 'polypeptide(L)'
;MESINGNQGRVPSNLQRPDSVSNLQEGITSLLSRWNGLQLAVQNQWGGRDSHQKSQQLASDIFCWLSQSKATLHVEDLENMLHECLLLSFNTEIEMAALRR
;
A
#
# COMPACT_ATOMS: atom_id res chain seq x y z
N MET A 1 44.26 40.39 17.37
CA MET A 1 44.90 39.10 17.05
C MET A 1 43.84 38.05 17.31
N GLU A 2 43.00 37.83 16.29
CA GLU A 2 43.00 36.63 15.42
C GLU A 2 42.21 35.50 16.11
N SER A 3 40.95 35.30 15.70
CA SER A 3 40.51 34.27 14.72
C SER A 3 40.77 32.85 15.28
N ILE A 4 39.83 31.90 15.30
CA ILE A 4 39.35 31.17 14.13
C ILE A 4 38.11 30.32 14.54
N ASN A 5 37.01 30.56 13.80
CA ASN A 5 36.11 29.59 13.17
C ASN A 5 36.06 28.13 13.68
N GLY A 6 34.91 27.76 14.25
CA GLY A 6 34.51 26.37 14.49
C GLY A 6 33.13 26.11 13.87
N ASN A 7 33.06 26.14 12.55
CA ASN A 7 31.94 25.66 11.75
C ASN A 7 31.70 24.17 12.06
N GLN A 8 30.72 23.85 12.91
CA GLN A 8 30.06 22.54 12.87
C GLN A 8 28.72 22.73 12.19
N GLY A 9 28.72 22.35 10.92
CA GLY A 9 27.58 22.39 10.04
C GLY A 9 26.35 21.82 10.72
N ARG A 10 25.31 22.66 10.75
CA ARG A 10 23.93 22.23 10.82
C ARG A 10 23.72 21.26 9.66
N VAL A 11 23.96 19.98 9.92
CA VAL A 11 23.54 18.90 9.03
C VAL A 11 22.05 19.11 8.79
N PRO A 12 21.60 19.24 7.53
CA PRO A 12 20.17 19.24 7.29
C PRO A 12 19.66 17.90 7.82
N SER A 13 18.68 17.97 8.72
CA SER A 13 17.91 16.85 9.24
C SER A 13 17.09 16.22 8.10
N ASN A 14 17.76 15.73 7.05
CA ASN A 14 17.20 14.88 6.00
C ASN A 14 17.36 13.42 6.41
N LEU A 15 17.06 13.12 7.68
CA LEU A 15 16.64 11.78 8.05
C LEU A 15 15.19 11.65 7.56
N GLN A 16 15.00 11.55 6.25
CA GLN A 16 13.77 11.01 5.68
C GLN A 16 13.64 9.60 6.26
N ARG A 17 12.76 9.51 7.25
CA ARG A 17 12.61 8.41 8.19
C ARG A 17 12.43 7.09 7.42
N PRO A 18 13.32 6.09 7.59
CA PRO A 18 13.02 4.73 7.14
C PRO A 18 11.69 4.21 7.73
N ASP A 19 11.24 4.78 8.85
CA ASP A 19 9.95 4.52 9.48
C ASP A 19 8.75 4.87 8.58
N SER A 20 8.83 5.89 7.73
CA SER A 20 7.68 6.31 6.91
C SER A 20 7.28 5.26 5.88
N VAL A 21 8.27 4.54 5.35
CA VAL A 21 8.08 3.48 4.35
C VAL A 21 7.52 2.22 5.00
N SER A 22 8.09 1.83 6.15
CA SER A 22 7.59 0.70 6.94
C SER A 22 6.17 0.94 7.44
N ASN A 23 5.86 2.15 7.90
CA ASN A 23 4.51 2.54 8.34
C ASN A 23 3.49 2.48 7.21
N LEU A 24 3.89 2.84 5.98
CA LEU A 24 3.02 2.75 4.81
C LEU A 24 2.71 1.29 4.47
N GLN A 25 3.73 0.44 4.41
CA GLN A 25 3.55 -0.98 4.14
C GLN A 25 2.69 -1.68 5.21
N GLU A 26 2.93 -1.36 6.49
CA GLU A 26 2.13 -1.88 7.60
C GLU A 26 0.68 -1.39 7.52
N GLY A 27 0.47 -0.11 7.19
CA GLY A 27 -0.85 0.48 6.99
C GLY A 27 -1.63 -0.20 5.86
N ILE A 28 -1.00 -0.45 4.72
CA ILE A 28 -1.62 -1.16 3.58
C ILE A 28 -1.99 -2.59 3.99
N THR A 29 -1.05 -3.31 4.63
CA THR A 29 -1.27 -4.68 5.07
C THR A 29 -2.42 -4.76 6.08
N SER A 30 -2.47 -3.83 7.03
CA SER A 30 -3.53 -3.73 8.03
C SER A 30 -4.89 -3.38 7.40
N LEU A 31 -4.92 -2.49 6.41
CA LEU A 31 -6.13 -2.14 5.67
C LEU A 31 -6.69 -3.35 4.92
N LEU A 32 -5.84 -4.05 4.17
CA LEU A 32 -6.23 -5.25 3.43
C LEU A 32 -6.68 -6.39 4.36
N SER A 33 -6.01 -6.55 5.51
CA SER A 33 -6.42 -7.51 6.55
C SER A 33 -7.74 -7.14 7.22
N ARG A 34 -8.19 -5.88 7.17
CA ARG A 34 -9.50 -5.46 7.68
C ARG A 34 -10.60 -5.53 6.61
N TRP A 35 -10.24 -5.77 5.36
CA TRP A 35 -11.22 -5.86 4.28
C TRP A 35 -11.88 -7.24 4.28
N ASN A 36 -13.10 -7.32 4.81
CA ASN A 36 -13.87 -8.56 4.87
C ASN A 36 -14.02 -9.26 3.51
N GLY A 37 -14.23 -8.52 2.42
CA GLY A 37 -14.36 -9.09 1.08
C GLY A 37 -13.11 -9.84 0.64
N LEU A 38 -11.94 -9.22 0.81
CA LEU A 38 -10.66 -9.85 0.48
C LEU A 38 -10.35 -11.04 1.41
N GLN A 39 -10.62 -10.92 2.71
CA GLN A 39 -10.44 -12.03 3.65
C GLN A 39 -11.31 -13.23 3.31
N LEU A 40 -12.59 -13.00 2.98
CA LEU A 40 -13.49 -14.06 2.53
C LEU A 40 -13.00 -14.68 1.21
N ALA A 41 -12.52 -13.86 0.27
CA ALA A 41 -11.99 -14.36 -0.99
C ALA A 41 -10.73 -15.23 -0.79
N VAL A 42 -9.84 -14.85 0.13
CA VAL A 42 -8.67 -15.66 0.50
C VAL A 42 -9.07 -16.94 1.21
N GLN A 43 -9.97 -16.85 2.20
CA GLN A 43 -10.40 -18.00 2.99
C GLN A 43 -11.18 -19.03 2.18
N ASN A 44 -12.04 -18.56 1.27
CA ASN A 44 -12.80 -19.43 0.36
C ASN A 44 -12.00 -19.83 -0.89
N GLN A 45 -10.73 -19.44 -0.99
CA GLN A 45 -9.85 -19.73 -2.13
C GLN A 45 -10.48 -19.34 -3.47
N TRP A 46 -11.20 -18.22 -3.52
CA TRP A 46 -11.86 -17.77 -4.76
C TRP A 46 -10.85 -17.44 -5.87
N GLY A 47 -9.60 -17.15 -5.52
CA GLY A 47 -8.46 -17.03 -6.43
C GLY A 47 -7.61 -18.30 -6.59
N GLY A 48 -8.11 -19.45 -6.14
CA GLY A 48 -7.37 -20.72 -6.10
C GLY A 48 -6.47 -20.87 -4.86
N ARG A 49 -5.57 -21.87 -4.88
CA ARG A 49 -4.64 -22.14 -3.77
C ARG A 49 -3.70 -20.97 -3.48
N ASP A 50 -3.42 -20.17 -4.50
CA ASP A 50 -2.52 -19.02 -4.43
C ASP A 50 -3.25 -17.73 -3.99
N SER A 51 -4.51 -17.81 -3.55
CA SER A 51 -5.31 -16.66 -3.10
C SER A 51 -4.60 -15.82 -2.02
N HIS A 52 -3.92 -16.48 -1.08
CA HIS A 52 -3.15 -15.79 -0.05
C HIS A 52 -1.95 -15.03 -0.66
N GLN A 53 -1.22 -15.66 -1.57
CA GLN A 53 -0.09 -15.03 -2.26
C GLN A 53 -0.56 -13.83 -3.11
N LYS A 54 -1.71 -13.95 -3.79
CA LYS A 54 -2.35 -12.86 -4.55
C LYS A 54 -2.70 -11.68 -3.66
N SER A 55 -3.20 -11.92 -2.45
CA SER A 55 -3.46 -10.86 -1.47
C SER A 55 -2.17 -10.15 -1.04
N GLN A 56 -1.08 -10.88 -0.85
CA GLN A 56 0.21 -10.29 -0.49
C GLN A 56 0.83 -9.52 -1.67
N GLN A 57 0.64 -10.02 -2.90
CA GLN A 57 1.04 -9.33 -4.12
C GLN A 57 0.29 -8.00 -4.25
N LEU A 58 -1.02 -7.99 -4.03
CA LEU A 58 -1.83 -6.77 -4.03
C LEU A 58 -1.31 -5.72 -3.03
N ALA A 59 -0.93 -6.13 -1.81
CA ALA A 59 -0.34 -5.24 -0.82
C ALA A 59 0.97 -4.62 -1.34
N SER A 60 1.79 -5.43 -2.01
CA SER A 60 3.07 -5.01 -2.58
C SER A 60 2.88 -4.07 -3.77
N ASP A 61 1.91 -4.34 -4.65
CA ASP A 61 1.55 -3.49 -5.79
C ASP A 61 1.02 -2.12 -5.33
N ILE A 62 0.12 -2.08 -4.33
CA ILE A 62 -0.36 -0.82 -3.73
C ILE A 62 0.81 -0.04 -3.11
N PHE A 63 1.69 -0.72 -2.39
CA PHE A 63 2.86 -0.09 -1.78
C PHE A 63 3.80 0.48 -2.85
N CYS A 64 4.08 -0.30 -3.90
CA CYS A 64 4.89 0.11 -5.03
C CYS A 64 4.28 1.32 -5.74
N TRP A 65 2.96 1.30 -5.99
CA TRP A 65 2.22 2.40 -6.60
C TRP A 65 2.29 3.67 -5.73
N LEU A 66 2.03 3.57 -4.43
CA LEU A 66 2.10 4.71 -3.50
C LEU A 66 3.53 5.25 -3.34
N SER A 67 4.55 4.38 -3.38
CA SER A 67 5.94 4.78 -3.20
C SER A 67 6.61 5.28 -4.48
N GLN A 68 6.21 4.78 -5.66
CA GLN A 68 6.84 5.11 -6.95
C GLN A 68 6.08 6.17 -7.73
N SER A 69 4.79 6.40 -7.43
CA SER A 69 4.03 7.41 -8.15
C SER A 69 4.54 8.81 -7.82
N LYS A 70 5.15 9.45 -8.82
CA LYS A 70 5.60 10.85 -8.76
C LYS A 70 4.49 11.81 -9.20
N ALA A 71 3.31 11.29 -9.54
CA ALA A 71 2.13 12.02 -9.97
C ALA A 71 1.09 12.08 -8.85
N THR A 72 0.09 12.94 -9.00
CA THR A 72 -1.08 13.00 -8.12
C THR A 72 -1.76 11.63 -8.11
N LEU A 73 -1.68 10.94 -6.97
CA LEU A 73 -2.36 9.68 -6.73
C LEU A 73 -3.86 9.95 -6.61
N HIS A 74 -4.66 9.49 -7.57
CA HIS A 74 -6.11 9.59 -7.49
C HIS A 74 -6.68 8.32 -6.85
N VAL A 75 -7.76 8.49 -6.10
CA VAL A 75 -8.46 7.35 -5.48
C VAL A 75 -9.06 6.44 -6.56
N GLU A 76 -9.45 7.01 -7.70
CA GLU A 76 -10.01 6.29 -8.85
C GLU A 76 -9.02 5.25 -9.42
N ASP A 77 -7.74 5.57 -9.50
CA ASP A 77 -6.70 4.63 -9.96
C ASP A 77 -6.52 3.47 -8.97
N LEU A 78 -6.59 3.75 -7.67
CA LEU A 78 -6.54 2.73 -6.63
C LEU A 78 -7.77 1.84 -6.68
N GLU A 79 -8.97 2.42 -6.81
CA GLU A 79 -10.22 1.68 -6.96
C GLU A 79 -10.20 0.78 -8.19
N ASN A 80 -9.67 1.27 -9.32
CA ASN A 80 -9.55 0.47 -10.54
C ASN A 80 -8.57 -0.70 -10.34
N MET A 81 -7.42 -0.48 -9.72
CA MET A 81 -6.46 -1.55 -9.42
C MET A 81 -7.03 -2.60 -8.46
N LEU A 82 -7.79 -2.17 -7.45
CA LEU A 82 -8.50 -3.06 -6.54
C LEU A 82 -9.60 -3.86 -7.26
N HIS A 83 -10.36 -3.21 -8.14
CA HIS A 83 -11.40 -3.85 -8.94
C HIS A 83 -10.81 -4.94 -9.82
N GLU A 84 -9.79 -4.61 -10.60
CA GLU A 84 -9.10 -5.55 -11.49
C GLU A 84 -8.54 -6.73 -10.71
N CYS A 85 -7.95 -6.50 -9.53
CA CYS A 85 -7.45 -7.59 -8.69
C CYS A 85 -8.57 -8.50 -8.18
N LEU A 86 -9.70 -7.97 -7.73
CA LEU A 86 -10.81 -8.79 -7.26
C LEU A 86 -11.51 -9.57 -8.38
N LEU A 87 -11.60 -8.96 -9.58
CA LEU A 87 -12.20 -9.58 -10.76
C LEU A 87 -11.28 -10.66 -11.34
N LEU A 88 -10.01 -10.32 -11.61
CA LEU A 88 -9.05 -11.19 -12.29
C LEU A 88 -8.41 -12.23 -11.36
N SER A 89 -8.18 -11.87 -10.09
CA SER A 89 -7.47 -12.74 -9.15
C SER A 89 -8.35 -13.43 -8.12
N PHE A 90 -9.55 -12.94 -7.83
CA PHE A 90 -10.44 -13.57 -6.84
C PHE A 90 -11.80 -13.97 -7.42
N ASN A 91 -12.04 -13.81 -8.74
CA ASN A 91 -13.32 -14.15 -9.40
C ASN A 91 -14.54 -13.66 -8.61
N THR A 92 -14.40 -12.50 -7.97
CA THR A 92 -15.46 -11.86 -7.23
C THR A 92 -16.09 -10.87 -8.18
N GLU A 93 -17.30 -11.16 -8.67
CA GLU A 93 -18.16 -10.09 -9.15
C GLU A 93 -18.36 -9.15 -7.96
N ILE A 94 -17.83 -7.93 -8.07
CA ILE A 94 -17.95 -6.87 -7.08
C ILE A 94 -19.43 -6.45 -7.03
N GLU A 95 -20.26 -7.28 -6.41
CA GLU A 95 -21.47 -6.84 -5.71
C GLU A 95 -21.03 -6.32 -4.33
N MET A 96 -20.02 -5.44 -4.30
CA MET A 96 -19.54 -4.79 -3.07
C MET A 96 -20.53 -3.68 -2.68
N ALA A 97 -21.70 -4.07 -2.18
CA ALA A 97 -22.60 -3.16 -1.46
C ALA A 97 -21.94 -2.52 -0.20
N ALA A 98 -20.71 -2.92 0.14
CA ALA A 98 -19.97 -2.50 1.32
C ALA A 98 -18.89 -1.41 1.07
N LEU A 99 -18.57 -1.03 -0.17
CA LEU A 99 -17.64 0.10 -0.45
C LEU A 99 -18.35 1.48 -0.39
N ARG A 100 -19.54 1.54 0.23
CA ARG A 100 -20.30 2.78 0.42
C ARG A 100 -20.86 2.84 1.84
N ARG A 101 -20.01 3.18 2.81
CA ARG A 101 -20.45 3.79 4.08
C ARG A 101 -19.43 4.77 4.60
#